data_AF-A0A2U8GV28-F1
#
_entry.id   AF-A0A2U8GV28-F1
#
_cell.length_a   1.000
_cell.length_b   1.000
_cell.length_c   1.000
_cell.angle_alpha   90.00
_cell.angle_beta   90.00
_cell.angle_gamma   90.00
#
_symmetry.space_group_name_H-M   'P 1'
#
loop_
_entity.id
_entity.type
_entity.pdbx_description
1 polymer ?
#
loop_
_entity_poly.entity_id
_entity_poly.type
_entity_poly.pdbx_seq_one_letter_code
_entity_poly.pdbx_strand_id
1 'polypeptide(L)'
;MELLDLTKQQRNLLLLRPFFQLELSKHSIGTESAGTAPLFKDLDTHYLVLTALDQMMEGTTIHMGCTPAELIDGLMAVASVMKPSLTAPQARRVAEAILDTLDNKANAYREFAFDFFDGPARQTRTIRFRLVSYEPDLEDVYRYRPTAEGYLVYLGMLDLAPEDAQELMEKMLDLLVKRGRFDVALEIAKRARTLSLEYRQFIRDRLTQAYRAPGSVNWTREVAGKLIDARAHVGARQAEDQRMTEAVREALQSAEDAKARQDLSKLLKTLQGASVIRANLVSDITVAPDRFLLAQRALFRARRPSGLPDLEARLLPDLLKLGSEVLAEHADHAISGLYPAKWPKVYGLNSVFGLLLERRAEAVEPDGEEGEIEPFVPPPEQFSPALISEVQAWVTRKFAEAGTCSLDALLAMAETEGLDRAMQRCLVLMLFRSYSQAETLFPSMRAEADGRFERDVAQGSNLRFSPLDGTSS
;
A
#
# COMPACT_ATOMS: atom_id res chain seq x y z
N MET A 1 -8.47 -44.48 3.77
CA MET A 1 -9.25 -43.24 4.02
C MET A 1 -8.51 -42.46 5.09
N GLU A 2 -7.90 -41.33 4.73
CA GLU A 2 -7.30 -40.42 5.73
C GLU A 2 -8.43 -39.63 6.41
N LEU A 3 -8.39 -39.56 7.73
CA LEU A 3 -9.37 -38.83 8.52
C LEU A 3 -8.89 -37.39 8.68
N LEU A 4 -9.79 -36.42 8.52
CA LEU A 4 -9.51 -35.01 8.80
C LEU A 4 -9.18 -34.82 10.28
N ASP A 5 -8.17 -34.01 10.59
CA ASP A 5 -7.87 -33.62 11.97
C ASP A 5 -8.85 -32.56 12.47
N LEU A 6 -9.94 -33.04 13.08
CA LEU A 6 -10.98 -32.22 13.70
C LEU A 6 -10.86 -32.17 15.23
N THR A 7 -9.70 -32.58 15.77
CA THR A 7 -9.49 -32.78 17.20
C THR A 7 -9.76 -31.50 17.99
N LYS A 8 -9.34 -30.34 17.47
CA LYS A 8 -9.53 -29.06 18.14
C LYS A 8 -10.99 -28.63 18.19
N GLN A 9 -11.71 -28.79 17.09
CA GLN A 9 -13.14 -28.46 16.99
C GLN A 9 -13.95 -29.36 17.92
N GLN A 10 -13.67 -30.67 17.95
CA GLN A 10 -14.34 -31.61 18.86
C GLN A 10 -14.07 -31.25 20.33
N ARG A 11 -12.82 -30.93 20.69
CA ARG A 11 -12.47 -30.54 22.05
C ARG A 11 -13.22 -29.28 22.49
N ASN A 12 -13.30 -28.26 21.64
CA ASN A 12 -14.03 -27.03 21.95
C ASN A 12 -15.53 -27.28 22.15
N LEU A 13 -16.15 -28.14 21.32
CA LEU A 13 -17.54 -28.54 21.49
C LEU A 13 -17.77 -29.27 22.82
N LEU A 14 -16.82 -30.09 23.26
CA LEU A 14 -16.92 -30.80 24.54
C LEU A 14 -16.87 -29.88 25.75
N LEU A 15 -16.27 -28.69 25.64
CA LEU A 15 -16.29 -27.71 26.73
C LEU A 15 -17.71 -27.18 27.02
N LEU A 16 -18.59 -27.17 26.02
CA LEU A 16 -20.00 -26.76 26.15
C LEU A 16 -20.91 -27.88 26.67
N ARG A 17 -20.42 -29.11 26.69
CA ARG A 17 -21.24 -30.29 27.07
C ARG A 17 -21.88 -30.17 28.45
N PRO A 18 -21.22 -29.63 29.50
CA PRO A 18 -21.86 -29.41 30.79
C PRO A 18 -23.11 -28.52 30.71
N PHE A 19 -23.14 -27.55 29.79
CA PHE A 19 -24.25 -26.60 29.67
C PHE A 19 -25.47 -27.28 29.05
N PHE A 20 -25.23 -28.08 28.01
CA PHE A 20 -26.27 -28.89 27.39
C PHE A 20 -26.79 -29.97 28.36
N GLN A 21 -25.92 -30.56 29.18
CA GLN A 21 -26.35 -31.52 30.21
C GLN A 21 -27.23 -30.87 31.27
N LEU A 22 -26.93 -29.64 31.68
CA LEU A 22 -27.79 -28.87 32.57
C LEU A 22 -29.15 -28.58 31.92
N GLU A 23 -29.16 -28.09 30.68
CA GLU A 23 -30.41 -27.80 29.95
C GLU A 23 -31.28 -29.06 29.81
N LEU A 24 -30.67 -30.22 29.54
CA LEU A 24 -31.38 -31.49 29.43
C LEU A 24 -31.87 -32.01 30.78
N SER A 25 -31.13 -31.76 31.87
CA SER A 25 -31.47 -32.25 33.21
C SER A 25 -32.31 -31.29 34.05
N LYS A 26 -32.54 -30.05 33.59
CA LYS A 26 -33.24 -29.00 34.36
C LYS A 26 -34.65 -29.37 34.82
N HIS A 27 -35.31 -30.29 34.12
CA HIS A 27 -36.64 -30.79 34.50
C HIS A 27 -36.61 -31.70 35.75
N SER A 28 -35.46 -32.32 36.04
CA SER A 28 -35.26 -33.17 37.21
C SER A 28 -34.81 -32.39 38.45
N ILE A 29 -34.33 -31.15 38.28
CA ILE A 29 -33.81 -30.33 39.36
C ILE A 29 -34.98 -29.57 40.00
N GLY A 30 -35.35 -29.96 41.22
CA GLY A 30 -36.39 -29.30 42.03
C GLY A 30 -37.77 -29.94 42.01
N THR A 31 -37.93 -31.16 41.49
CA THR A 31 -39.15 -31.96 41.63
C THR A 31 -39.16 -32.72 42.96
N GLU A 32 -39.07 -32.02 44.08
CA GLU A 32 -39.07 -32.63 45.42
C GLU A 32 -40.50 -32.81 45.99
N SER A 33 -41.53 -32.30 45.30
CA SER A 33 -42.93 -32.55 45.65
C SER A 33 -43.80 -32.79 44.42
N ALA A 34 -44.64 -33.81 44.49
CA ALA A 34 -45.63 -34.14 43.47
C ALA A 34 -46.63 -32.97 43.33
N GLY A 35 -46.47 -32.15 42.29
CA GLY A 35 -47.40 -31.06 41.94
C GLY A 35 -46.80 -29.66 41.79
N THR A 36 -45.53 -29.43 42.18
CA THR A 36 -44.86 -28.15 41.94
C THR A 36 -44.36 -28.04 40.49
N ALA A 37 -44.65 -26.90 39.84
CA ALA A 37 -44.13 -26.60 38.51
C ALA A 37 -42.59 -26.68 38.48
N PRO A 38 -41.97 -27.14 37.38
CA PRO A 38 -40.53 -27.30 37.30
C PRO A 38 -39.83 -25.97 37.60
N LEU A 39 -38.81 -26.03 38.48
CA LEU A 39 -38.11 -24.84 38.99
C LEU A 39 -37.55 -23.97 37.85
N PHE A 40 -36.94 -24.63 36.87
CA PHE A 40 -36.32 -24.01 35.68
C PHE A 40 -37.29 -23.71 34.53
N LYS A 41 -38.59 -23.90 34.73
CA LYS A 41 -39.57 -23.52 33.71
C LYS A 41 -39.51 -22.00 33.50
N ASP A 42 -39.37 -21.59 32.24
CA ASP A 42 -39.27 -20.20 31.79
C ASP A 42 -37.97 -19.48 32.21
N LEU A 43 -36.94 -20.24 32.59
CA LEU A 43 -35.58 -19.74 32.81
C LEU A 43 -34.63 -20.23 31.72
N ASP A 44 -33.75 -19.35 31.27
CA ASP A 44 -32.67 -19.69 30.34
C ASP A 44 -31.41 -20.05 31.14
N THR A 45 -31.10 -21.35 31.22
CA THR A 45 -29.92 -21.83 31.94
C THR A 45 -28.62 -21.45 31.23
N HIS A 46 -28.62 -21.31 29.90
CA HIS A 46 -27.42 -20.90 29.18
C HIS A 46 -27.08 -19.46 29.52
N TYR A 47 -28.07 -18.57 29.51
CA TYR A 47 -27.88 -17.18 29.92
C TYR A 47 -27.36 -17.08 31.35
N LEU A 48 -27.94 -17.84 32.28
CA LEU A 48 -27.50 -17.84 33.69
C LEU A 48 -26.08 -18.38 33.87
N VAL A 49 -25.71 -19.44 33.15
CA VAL A 49 -24.33 -19.98 33.16
C VAL A 49 -23.34 -18.97 32.60
N LEU A 50 -23.68 -18.32 31.48
CA LEU A 50 -22.82 -17.29 30.89
C LEU A 50 -22.70 -16.07 31.81
N THR A 51 -23.79 -15.66 32.46
CA THR A 51 -23.79 -14.59 33.47
C THR A 51 -22.89 -14.95 34.65
N ALA A 52 -22.92 -16.20 35.12
CA ALA A 52 -22.05 -16.65 36.20
C ALA A 52 -20.57 -16.55 35.80
N LEU A 53 -20.23 -17.01 34.59
CA LEU A 53 -18.87 -16.90 34.08
C LEU A 53 -18.44 -15.43 33.93
N ASP A 54 -19.31 -14.58 33.38
CA ASP A 54 -19.11 -13.14 33.23
C ASP A 54 -18.77 -12.46 34.55
N GLN A 55 -19.61 -12.65 35.57
CA GLN A 55 -19.37 -12.13 36.92
C GLN A 55 -18.03 -12.60 37.48
N MET A 56 -17.69 -13.88 37.34
CA MET A 56 -16.40 -14.40 37.79
C MET A 56 -15.21 -13.78 37.04
N MET A 57 -15.36 -13.43 35.77
CA MET A 57 -14.32 -12.74 35.00
C MET A 57 -14.16 -11.29 35.45
N GLU A 58 -15.25 -10.55 35.58
CA GLU A 58 -15.23 -9.18 36.10
C GLU A 58 -14.60 -9.15 37.51
N GLY A 59 -15.02 -10.04 38.40
CA GLY A 59 -14.44 -10.19 39.74
C GLY A 59 -12.96 -10.56 39.71
N THR A 60 -12.49 -11.31 38.70
CA THR A 60 -11.05 -11.60 38.54
C THR A 60 -10.25 -10.34 38.18
N THR A 61 -10.83 -9.40 37.44
CA THR A 61 -10.16 -8.15 37.08
C THR A 61 -10.09 -7.12 38.20
N ILE A 62 -11.01 -7.16 39.18
CA ILE A 62 -11.12 -6.15 40.24
C ILE A 62 -10.70 -6.69 41.62
N HIS A 63 -11.12 -7.90 42.00
CA HIS A 63 -11.03 -8.43 43.37
C HIS A 63 -10.37 -9.80 43.46
N MET A 64 -9.57 -10.20 42.47
CA MET A 64 -8.93 -11.52 42.41
C MET A 64 -9.95 -12.69 42.42
N GLY A 65 -11.18 -12.48 41.95
CA GLY A 65 -12.25 -13.49 41.82
C GLY A 65 -13.54 -13.10 42.54
N CYS A 66 -14.56 -13.96 42.48
CA CYS A 66 -15.85 -13.75 43.14
C CYS A 66 -16.06 -14.71 44.31
N THR A 67 -16.57 -14.22 45.43
CA THR A 67 -17.00 -15.10 46.52
C THR A 67 -18.28 -15.87 46.13
N PRO A 68 -18.56 -17.02 46.77
CA PRO A 68 -19.81 -17.76 46.54
C PRO A 68 -21.07 -16.93 46.81
N ALA A 69 -21.02 -16.05 47.83
CA ALA A 69 -22.16 -15.22 48.20
C ALA A 69 -22.47 -14.18 47.11
N GLU A 70 -21.46 -13.44 46.65
CA GLU A 70 -21.61 -12.45 45.57
C GLU A 70 -22.18 -13.08 44.30
N LEU A 71 -21.69 -14.27 43.94
CA LEU A 71 -22.14 -14.97 42.75
C LEU A 71 -23.58 -15.48 42.88
N ILE A 72 -23.95 -16.04 44.03
CA ILE A 72 -25.32 -16.48 44.29
C ILE A 72 -26.27 -15.29 44.26
N ASP A 73 -25.93 -14.18 44.92
CA ASP A 73 -26.76 -12.97 44.97
C ASP A 73 -26.94 -12.37 43.57
N GLY A 74 -25.87 -12.32 42.78
CA GLY A 74 -25.91 -11.86 41.38
C GLY A 74 -26.82 -12.72 40.51
N LEU A 75 -26.69 -14.05 40.58
CA LEU A 75 -27.54 -14.98 39.84
C LEU A 75 -29.00 -14.96 40.31
N MET A 76 -29.25 -14.78 41.60
CA MET A 76 -30.59 -14.62 42.16
C MET A 76 -31.29 -13.38 41.59
N ALA A 77 -30.57 -12.26 41.49
CA ALA A 77 -31.10 -11.03 40.90
C ALA A 77 -31.50 -11.25 39.44
N VAL A 78 -30.62 -11.88 38.64
CA VAL A 78 -30.89 -12.16 37.22
C VAL A 78 -32.04 -13.15 37.04
N ALA A 79 -32.08 -14.22 37.84
CA ALA A 79 -33.18 -15.19 37.81
C ALA A 79 -34.53 -14.54 38.16
N SER A 80 -34.54 -13.62 39.13
CA SER A 80 -35.74 -12.88 39.53
C SER A 80 -36.22 -11.91 38.44
N VAL A 81 -35.31 -11.35 37.65
CA VAL A 81 -35.66 -10.54 36.46
C VAL A 81 -36.27 -11.42 35.37
N MET A 82 -35.69 -12.59 35.09
CA MET A 82 -36.22 -13.54 34.09
C MET A 82 -37.61 -14.04 34.46
N LYS A 83 -37.82 -14.35 35.75
CA LYS A 83 -39.08 -14.87 36.27
C LYS A 83 -39.44 -14.15 37.57
N PRO A 84 -40.19 -13.03 37.48
CA PRO A 84 -40.60 -12.24 38.64
C PRO A 84 -41.45 -13.00 39.67
N SER A 85 -42.06 -14.13 39.26
CA SER A 85 -42.84 -14.99 40.13
C SER A 85 -42.00 -15.92 41.02
N LEU A 86 -40.66 -15.90 40.91
CA LEU A 86 -39.78 -16.71 41.76
C LEU A 86 -39.77 -16.16 43.19
N THR A 87 -39.97 -17.06 44.15
CA THR A 87 -39.69 -16.75 45.55
C THR A 87 -38.17 -16.70 45.79
N ALA A 88 -37.72 -15.92 46.76
CA ALA A 88 -36.30 -15.86 47.16
C ALA A 88 -35.63 -17.25 47.35
N PRO A 89 -36.24 -18.24 48.05
CA PRO A 89 -35.63 -19.57 48.17
C PRO A 89 -35.55 -20.32 46.82
N GLN A 90 -36.51 -20.12 45.92
CA GLN A 90 -36.47 -20.72 44.58
C GLN A 90 -35.37 -20.08 43.72
N ALA A 91 -35.25 -18.74 43.74
CA ALA A 91 -34.18 -18.03 43.04
C ALA A 91 -32.80 -18.47 43.54
N ARG A 92 -32.63 -18.62 44.86
CA ARG A 92 -31.40 -19.15 45.45
C ARG A 92 -31.10 -20.56 44.98
N ARG A 93 -32.10 -21.45 44.96
CA ARG A 93 -31.93 -22.83 44.50
C ARG A 93 -31.53 -22.91 43.03
N VAL A 94 -32.05 -22.00 42.19
CA VAL A 94 -31.62 -21.85 40.80
C VAL A 94 -30.15 -21.46 40.74
N ALA A 95 -29.74 -20.39 41.45
CA ALA A 95 -28.35 -19.92 41.47
C ALA A 95 -27.38 -21.01 41.94
N GLU A 96 -27.72 -21.72 43.02
CA GLU A 96 -26.93 -22.85 43.55
C GLU A 96 -26.80 -23.97 42.52
N ALA A 97 -27.87 -24.33 41.79
CA ALA A 97 -27.81 -25.38 40.78
C ALA A 97 -26.95 -24.98 39.56
N ILE A 98 -26.92 -23.70 39.17
CA ILE A 98 -26.01 -23.19 38.13
C ILE A 98 -24.55 -23.33 38.59
N LEU A 99 -24.25 -22.87 39.81
CA LEU A 99 -22.91 -22.94 40.39
C LEU A 99 -22.45 -24.39 40.58
N ASP A 100 -23.30 -25.24 41.13
CA ASP A 100 -23.06 -26.67 41.34
C ASP A 100 -22.76 -27.39 40.01
N THR A 101 -23.39 -26.95 38.91
CA THR A 101 -23.10 -27.45 37.56
C THR A 101 -21.72 -27.02 37.11
N LEU A 102 -21.38 -25.73 37.20
CA LEU A 102 -20.08 -25.20 36.78
C LEU A 102 -18.90 -25.84 37.52
N ASP A 103 -19.08 -26.12 38.81
CA ASP A 103 -18.08 -26.75 39.67
C ASP A 103 -18.14 -28.29 39.66
N ASN A 104 -18.98 -28.87 38.79
CA ASN A 104 -19.14 -30.32 38.62
C ASN A 104 -19.43 -31.08 39.92
N LYS A 105 -20.27 -30.52 40.79
CA LYS A 105 -20.62 -31.12 42.09
C LYS A 105 -21.22 -32.51 41.96
N ALA A 106 -21.98 -32.77 40.89
CA ALA A 106 -22.56 -34.08 40.60
C ALA A 106 -21.48 -35.20 40.53
N ASN A 107 -20.25 -34.84 40.19
CA ASN A 107 -19.10 -35.75 40.15
C ASN A 107 -18.08 -35.46 41.28
N ALA A 108 -18.58 -35.03 42.44
CA ALA A 108 -17.76 -34.72 43.63
C ALA A 108 -16.66 -33.69 43.35
N TYR A 109 -16.98 -32.63 42.59
CA TYR A 109 -16.06 -31.52 42.28
C TYR A 109 -14.79 -31.94 41.53
N ARG A 110 -14.84 -33.11 40.87
CA ARG A 110 -13.76 -33.58 39.99
C ARG A 110 -13.80 -32.83 38.66
N GLU A 111 -12.72 -32.95 37.90
CA GLU A 111 -12.68 -32.46 36.53
C GLU A 111 -13.78 -33.12 35.69
N PHE A 112 -14.38 -32.36 34.78
CA PHE A 112 -15.19 -32.95 33.71
C PHE A 112 -14.33 -33.89 32.89
N ALA A 113 -14.85 -35.07 32.57
CA ALA A 113 -14.17 -36.06 31.76
C ALA A 113 -15.10 -36.52 30.64
N PHE A 114 -14.68 -36.30 29.39
CA PHE A 114 -15.44 -36.73 28.22
C PHE A 114 -14.54 -37.42 27.20
N ASP A 115 -15.07 -38.49 26.60
CA ASP A 115 -14.37 -39.22 25.55
C ASP A 115 -14.65 -38.60 24.18
N PHE A 116 -13.61 -38.53 23.34
CA PHE A 116 -13.67 -38.08 21.94
C PHE A 116 -12.79 -38.95 21.05
N PHE A 117 -13.07 -38.94 19.75
CA PHE A 117 -12.31 -39.72 18.78
C PHE A 117 -11.23 -38.87 18.11
N ASP A 118 -9.96 -39.19 18.37
CA ASP A 118 -8.81 -38.53 17.75
C ASP A 118 -8.58 -39.11 16.35
N GLY A 119 -8.89 -38.33 15.32
CA GLY A 119 -8.79 -38.74 13.91
C GLY A 119 -7.38 -39.16 13.49
N PRO A 120 -6.34 -38.33 13.73
CA PRO A 120 -4.95 -38.69 13.47
C PRO A 120 -4.47 -39.94 14.22
N ALA A 121 -4.76 -40.06 15.51
CA ALA A 121 -4.33 -41.20 16.32
C ALA A 121 -5.22 -42.45 16.14
N ARG A 122 -6.39 -42.31 15.49
CA ARG A 122 -7.42 -43.34 15.30
C ARG A 122 -7.83 -44.04 16.59
N GLN A 123 -7.88 -43.29 17.69
CA GLN A 123 -8.16 -43.82 19.02
C GLN A 123 -9.11 -42.89 19.78
N THR A 124 -9.93 -43.47 20.65
CA THR A 124 -10.72 -42.69 21.60
C THR A 124 -9.81 -42.20 22.72
N ARG A 125 -9.87 -40.91 23.02
CA ARG A 125 -9.13 -40.25 24.08
C ARG A 125 -10.09 -39.51 25.00
N THR A 126 -9.72 -39.39 26.28
CA THR A 126 -10.49 -38.63 27.25
C THR A 126 -9.89 -37.23 27.39
N ILE A 127 -10.72 -36.20 27.24
CA ILE A 127 -10.36 -34.84 27.68
C ILE A 127 -10.82 -34.65 29.12
N ARG A 128 -9.95 -34.05 29.94
CA ARG A 128 -10.28 -33.62 31.30
C ARG A 128 -10.10 -32.12 31.43
N PHE A 129 -11.06 -31.44 32.05
CA PHE A 129 -10.99 -30.00 32.28
C PHE A 129 -11.88 -29.58 33.44
N ARG A 130 -11.67 -28.36 33.95
CA ARG A 130 -12.64 -27.66 34.80
C ARG A 130 -13.13 -26.44 34.03
N LEU A 131 -14.25 -25.87 34.44
CA LEU A 131 -14.72 -24.58 33.90
C LEU A 131 -14.41 -23.46 34.90
N VAL A 132 -14.56 -23.74 36.18
CA VAL A 132 -14.25 -22.82 37.27
C VAL A 132 -13.32 -23.49 38.29
N SER A 133 -12.59 -22.67 39.04
CA SER A 133 -11.73 -23.08 40.14
C SER A 133 -12.16 -22.34 41.39
N TYR A 134 -12.25 -23.06 42.50
CA TYR A 134 -12.55 -22.52 43.82
C TYR A 134 -11.31 -22.64 44.70
N GLU A 135 -10.60 -21.54 44.89
CA GLU A 135 -9.28 -21.51 45.54
C GLU A 135 -9.19 -20.30 46.47
N PRO A 136 -8.45 -20.40 47.60
CA PRO A 136 -8.21 -19.26 48.49
C PRO A 136 -7.41 -18.18 47.78
N ASP A 137 -7.67 -16.92 48.13
CA ASP A 137 -6.81 -15.79 47.81
C ASP A 137 -5.70 -15.62 48.87
N LEU A 138 -4.91 -14.55 48.75
CA LEU A 138 -3.81 -14.24 49.67
C LEU A 138 -4.28 -13.93 51.11
N GLU A 139 -5.57 -13.64 51.28
CA GLU A 139 -6.22 -13.33 52.55
C GLU A 139 -7.01 -14.55 53.10
N ASP A 140 -6.79 -15.74 52.52
CA ASP A 140 -7.46 -17.00 52.86
C ASP A 140 -8.99 -16.99 52.59
N VAL A 141 -9.46 -16.08 51.74
CA VAL A 141 -10.85 -16.02 51.30
C VAL A 141 -11.00 -16.82 50.01
N TYR A 142 -11.87 -17.83 50.04
CA TYR A 142 -12.10 -18.70 48.89
C TYR A 142 -12.95 -18.01 47.82
N ARG A 143 -12.43 -17.96 46.59
CA ARG A 143 -13.06 -17.29 45.45
C ARG A 143 -13.15 -18.21 44.24
N TYR A 144 -14.28 -18.10 43.54
CA TYR A 144 -14.46 -18.66 42.22
C TYR A 144 -13.75 -17.81 41.17
N ARG A 145 -13.07 -18.51 40.27
CA ARG A 145 -12.40 -17.94 39.10
C ARG A 145 -12.68 -18.83 37.91
N PRO A 146 -12.86 -18.29 36.70
CA PRO A 146 -12.89 -19.11 35.52
C PRO A 146 -11.50 -19.73 35.31
N THR A 147 -11.49 -21.00 34.95
CA THR A 147 -10.30 -21.66 34.43
C THR A 147 -10.10 -21.30 32.97
N ALA A 148 -8.98 -21.72 32.39
CA ALA A 148 -8.66 -21.39 31.00
C ALA A 148 -9.73 -21.89 30.01
N GLU A 149 -10.31 -23.06 30.27
CA GLU A 149 -11.42 -23.63 29.51
C GLU A 149 -12.74 -22.86 29.75
N GLY A 150 -13.00 -22.41 30.97
CA GLY A 150 -14.13 -21.53 31.28
C GLY A 150 -14.07 -20.20 30.53
N TYR A 151 -12.89 -19.58 30.48
CA TYR A 151 -12.63 -18.42 29.63
C TYR A 151 -12.85 -18.76 28.15
N LEU A 152 -12.29 -19.85 27.64
CA LEU A 152 -12.45 -20.25 26.24
C LEU A 152 -13.91 -20.46 25.83
N VAL A 153 -14.73 -21.03 26.72
CA VAL A 153 -16.16 -21.21 26.50
C VAL A 153 -16.87 -19.86 26.41
N TYR A 154 -16.68 -19.00 27.40
CA TYR A 154 -17.36 -17.70 27.40
C TYR A 154 -16.94 -16.85 26.19
N LEU A 155 -15.63 -16.70 25.95
CA LEU A 155 -15.12 -15.91 24.84
C LEU A 155 -15.38 -16.52 23.46
N GLY A 156 -15.40 -17.84 23.38
CA GLY A 156 -15.73 -18.55 22.14
C GLY A 156 -17.16 -18.30 21.67
N MET A 157 -18.04 -17.86 22.57
CA MET A 157 -19.46 -17.56 22.31
C MET A 157 -19.71 -16.07 22.08
N LEU A 158 -18.75 -15.19 22.38
CA LEU A 158 -18.91 -13.76 22.18
C LEU A 158 -18.73 -13.39 20.71
N ASP A 159 -19.69 -12.64 20.16
CA ASP A 159 -19.54 -11.92 18.88
C ASP A 159 -18.76 -10.62 19.14
N LEU A 160 -17.50 -10.77 19.59
CA LEU A 160 -16.61 -9.64 19.88
C LEU A 160 -16.09 -9.01 18.59
N ALA A 161 -16.02 -7.69 18.57
CA ALA A 161 -15.19 -6.99 17.60
C ALA A 161 -13.72 -7.50 17.74
N PRO A 162 -12.98 -7.65 16.62
CA PRO A 162 -11.61 -8.18 16.64
C PRO A 162 -10.67 -7.49 17.64
N GLU A 163 -10.87 -6.20 17.86
CA GLU A 163 -10.08 -5.35 18.75
C GLU A 163 -10.27 -5.70 20.23
N ASP A 164 -11.53 -5.89 20.65
CA ASP A 164 -11.89 -6.24 22.03
C ASP A 164 -11.48 -7.68 22.36
N ALA A 165 -11.61 -8.59 21.38
CA ALA A 165 -11.14 -9.97 21.51
C ALA A 165 -9.61 -10.03 21.72
N GLN A 166 -8.84 -9.15 21.06
CA GLN A 166 -7.39 -9.09 21.21
C GLN A 166 -6.96 -8.66 22.62
N GLU A 167 -7.55 -7.59 23.16
CA GLU A 167 -7.21 -7.11 24.50
C GLU A 167 -7.46 -8.19 25.57
N LEU A 168 -8.59 -8.89 25.42
CA LEU A 168 -9.03 -9.90 26.37
C LEU A 168 -8.14 -11.15 26.33
N MET A 169 -7.76 -11.62 25.14
CA MET A 169 -6.80 -12.72 25.00
C MET A 169 -5.43 -12.36 25.58
N GLU A 170 -4.99 -11.10 25.47
CA GLU A 170 -3.73 -10.64 26.05
C GLU A 170 -3.78 -10.66 27.59
N LYS A 171 -4.87 -10.17 28.19
CA LYS A 171 -5.09 -10.27 29.65
C LYS A 171 -5.15 -11.74 30.12
N MET A 172 -5.78 -12.62 29.34
CA MET A 172 -5.77 -14.06 29.64
C MET A 172 -4.39 -14.67 29.55
N LEU A 173 -3.62 -14.34 28.52
CA LEU A 173 -2.24 -14.79 28.37
C LEU A 173 -1.41 -14.42 29.60
N ASP A 174 -1.54 -13.18 30.09
CA ASP A 174 -0.86 -12.71 31.29
C ASP A 174 -1.21 -13.55 32.51
N LEU A 175 -2.51 -13.77 32.75
CA LEU A 175 -3.01 -14.59 33.86
C LEU A 175 -2.53 -16.04 33.79
N LEU A 176 -2.56 -16.65 32.60
CA LEU A 176 -2.16 -18.04 32.41
C LEU A 176 -0.64 -18.23 32.59
N VAL A 177 0.16 -17.28 32.12
CA VAL A 177 1.62 -17.27 32.33
C VAL A 177 1.92 -17.12 33.82
N LYS A 178 1.28 -16.17 34.52
CA LYS A 178 1.44 -15.98 35.97
C LYS A 178 1.06 -17.22 36.80
N ARG A 179 0.08 -18.00 36.34
CA ARG A 179 -0.38 -19.24 37.01
C ARG A 179 0.35 -20.50 36.57
N GLY A 180 1.36 -20.40 35.71
CA GLY A 180 2.14 -21.55 35.23
C GLY A 180 1.38 -22.49 34.28
N ARG A 181 0.24 -22.08 33.72
CA ARG A 181 -0.59 -22.87 32.80
C ARG A 181 -0.15 -22.66 31.35
N PHE A 182 1.08 -23.05 31.04
CA PHE A 182 1.76 -22.70 29.78
C PHE A 182 1.19 -23.39 28.53
N ASP A 183 0.64 -24.58 28.68
CA ASP A 183 0.00 -25.35 27.61
C ASP A 183 -1.26 -24.65 27.09
N VAL A 184 -2.09 -24.12 27.99
CA VAL A 184 -3.28 -23.37 27.59
C VAL A 184 -2.92 -21.96 27.10
N ALA A 185 -1.95 -21.31 27.75
CA ALA A 185 -1.41 -20.03 27.27
C ALA A 185 -0.92 -20.15 25.81
N LEU A 186 -0.28 -21.27 25.44
CA LEU A 186 0.16 -21.54 24.09
C LEU A 186 -1.00 -21.61 23.08
N GLU A 187 -2.13 -22.23 23.42
CA GLU A 187 -3.29 -22.27 22.52
C GLU A 187 -3.94 -20.88 22.36
N ILE A 188 -4.02 -20.09 23.43
CA ILE A 188 -4.49 -18.69 23.37
C ILE A 188 -3.56 -17.85 22.49
N ALA A 189 -2.24 -17.98 22.65
CA ALA A 189 -1.26 -17.29 21.81
C ALA A 189 -1.39 -17.66 20.33
N LYS A 190 -1.65 -18.94 20.01
CA LYS A 190 -1.89 -19.37 18.62
C LYS A 190 -3.14 -18.70 18.05
N ARG A 191 -4.22 -18.61 18.83
CA ARG A 191 -5.47 -17.95 18.40
C ARG A 191 -5.26 -16.45 18.19
N ALA A 192 -4.60 -15.78 19.13
CA ALA A 192 -4.25 -14.35 19.02
C ALA A 192 -3.37 -14.08 17.77
N ARG A 193 -2.43 -14.98 17.47
CA ARG A 193 -1.61 -14.91 16.25
C ARG A 193 -2.46 -15.06 14.98
N THR A 194 -3.41 -15.99 14.94
CA THR A 194 -4.32 -16.16 13.79
C THR A 194 -5.13 -14.89 13.56
N LEU A 195 -5.71 -14.31 14.62
CA LEU A 195 -6.46 -13.05 14.52
C LEU A 195 -5.59 -11.89 14.04
N SER A 196 -4.32 -11.84 14.45
CA SER A 196 -3.36 -10.85 13.93
C SER A 196 -3.08 -11.01 12.43
N LEU A 197 -3.02 -12.25 11.93
CA LEU A 197 -2.87 -12.52 10.49
C LEU A 197 -4.10 -12.10 9.71
N GLU A 198 -5.29 -12.46 10.19
CA GLU A 198 -6.57 -12.11 9.58
C GLU A 198 -6.74 -10.58 9.50
N TYR A 199 -6.47 -9.88 10.60
CA TYR A 199 -6.55 -8.42 10.64
C TYR A 199 -5.57 -7.76 9.65
N ARG A 200 -4.32 -8.24 9.60
CA ARG A 200 -3.34 -7.75 8.61
C ARG A 200 -3.82 -7.99 7.18
N GLN A 201 -4.38 -9.17 6.90
CA GLN A 201 -4.90 -9.52 5.58
C GLN A 201 -6.06 -8.60 5.19
N PHE A 202 -6.99 -8.36 6.11
CA PHE A 202 -8.11 -7.42 5.93
C PHE A 202 -7.63 -6.01 5.54
N ILE A 203 -6.65 -5.46 6.28
CA ILE A 203 -6.07 -4.14 5.95
C ILE A 203 -5.39 -4.17 4.57
N ARG A 204 -4.63 -5.23 4.26
CA ARG A 204 -3.96 -5.37 2.96
C ARG A 204 -4.94 -5.45 1.80
N ASP A 205 -6.03 -6.17 1.94
CA ASP A 205 -7.05 -6.29 0.90
C ASP A 205 -7.72 -4.93 0.65
N ARG A 206 -8.01 -4.18 1.72
CA ARG A 206 -8.57 -2.84 1.63
C ARG A 206 -7.61 -1.86 0.94
N LEU A 207 -6.33 -1.90 1.30
CA LEU A 207 -5.29 -1.08 0.65
C LEU A 207 -5.13 -1.46 -0.83
N THR A 208 -5.11 -2.76 -1.14
CA THR A 208 -5.01 -3.26 -2.52
C THR A 208 -6.20 -2.80 -3.37
N GLN A 209 -7.41 -2.83 -2.81
CA GLN A 209 -8.60 -2.29 -3.46
C GLN A 209 -8.45 -0.79 -3.76
N ALA A 210 -7.97 -0.01 -2.78
CA ALA A 210 -7.71 1.42 -2.95
C ALA A 210 -6.65 1.70 -4.03
N TYR A 211 -5.60 0.87 -4.13
CA TYR A 211 -4.57 1.02 -5.16
C TYR A 211 -5.06 0.67 -6.57
N ARG A 212 -5.95 -0.33 -6.70
CA ARG A 212 -6.50 -0.74 -8.01
C ARG A 212 -7.44 0.30 -8.60
N ALA A 213 -8.20 0.99 -7.76
CA ALA A 213 -9.15 2.01 -8.19
C ALA A 213 -8.98 3.30 -7.36
N PRO A 214 -7.90 4.07 -7.55
CA PRO A 214 -7.64 5.26 -6.74
C PRO A 214 -8.68 6.36 -6.93
N GLY A 215 -9.39 6.36 -8.06
CA GLY A 215 -10.42 7.35 -8.38
C GLY A 215 -11.77 7.08 -7.72
N SER A 216 -12.02 5.87 -7.22
CA SER A 216 -13.28 5.50 -6.56
C SER A 216 -13.21 5.57 -5.04
N VAL A 217 -12.08 5.99 -4.47
CA VAL A 217 -11.85 6.00 -3.02
C VAL A 217 -11.38 7.39 -2.59
N ASN A 218 -12.07 7.96 -1.60
CA ASN A 218 -11.61 9.20 -0.98
C ASN A 218 -10.61 8.88 0.14
N TRP A 219 -9.32 8.98 -0.14
CA TRP A 219 -8.25 8.64 0.82
C TRP A 219 -8.44 9.34 2.17
N THR A 220 -8.62 10.66 2.17
CA THR A 220 -8.71 11.46 3.40
C THR A 220 -9.92 11.11 4.25
N ARG A 221 -11.09 10.90 3.63
CA ARG A 221 -12.33 10.60 4.35
C ARG A 221 -12.50 9.13 4.73
N GLU A 222 -12.09 8.20 3.88
CA GLU A 222 -12.49 6.79 4.00
C GLU A 222 -11.36 5.87 4.47
N VAL A 223 -10.10 6.23 4.23
CA VAL A 223 -8.95 5.34 4.45
C VAL A 223 -7.99 5.90 5.52
N ALA A 224 -7.64 7.18 5.44
CA ALA A 224 -6.63 7.78 6.32
C ALA A 224 -7.01 7.68 7.80
N GLY A 225 -8.25 8.01 8.17
CA GLY A 225 -8.73 7.89 9.55
C GLY A 225 -8.61 6.45 10.07
N LYS A 226 -9.11 5.47 9.29
CA LYS A 226 -9.03 4.05 9.65
C LYS A 226 -7.60 3.53 9.79
N LEU A 227 -6.66 4.04 8.99
CA LEU A 227 -5.24 3.69 9.10
C LEU A 227 -4.60 4.31 10.35
N ILE A 228 -5.02 5.51 10.76
CA ILE A 228 -4.58 6.13 12.02
C ILE A 228 -5.08 5.29 13.21
N ASP A 229 -6.36 4.91 13.20
CA ASP A 229 -6.96 4.08 14.24
C ASP A 229 -6.26 2.71 14.31
N ALA A 230 -6.06 2.06 13.16
CA ALA A 230 -5.33 0.79 13.09
C ALA A 230 -3.88 0.92 13.58
N ARG A 231 -3.18 2.03 13.29
CA ARG A 231 -1.82 2.28 13.77
C ARG A 231 -1.79 2.49 15.28
N ALA A 232 -2.74 3.26 15.83
CA ALA A 232 -2.85 3.49 17.27
C ALA A 232 -3.12 2.16 18.01
N HIS A 233 -4.06 1.37 17.48
CA HIS A 233 -4.38 0.04 17.99
C HIS A 233 -3.16 -0.87 18.01
N VAL A 234 -2.47 -1.05 16.88
CA VAL A 234 -1.28 -1.90 16.80
C VAL A 234 -0.15 -1.40 17.71
N GLY A 235 0.02 -0.08 17.84
CA GLY A 235 1.01 0.52 18.73
C GLY A 235 0.76 0.19 20.20
N ALA A 236 -0.48 0.32 20.68
CA ALA A 236 -0.85 -0.06 22.04
C ALA A 236 -0.57 -1.54 22.33
N ARG A 237 -0.85 -2.42 21.35
CA ARG A 237 -0.63 -3.87 21.46
C ARG A 237 0.86 -4.26 21.45
N GLN A 238 1.69 -3.52 20.72
CA GLN A 238 3.12 -3.82 20.65
C GLN A 238 3.84 -3.60 21.99
N ALA A 239 3.38 -2.65 22.81
CA ALA A 239 3.89 -2.43 24.16
C ALA A 239 3.54 -3.60 25.11
N GLU A 240 2.30 -4.08 25.07
CA GLU A 240 1.85 -5.23 25.87
C GLU A 240 2.54 -6.53 25.44
N ASP A 241 2.73 -6.74 24.13
CA ASP A 241 3.52 -7.85 23.60
C ASP A 241 4.93 -7.91 24.15
N GLN A 242 5.57 -6.75 24.25
CA GLN A 242 6.95 -6.66 24.73
C GLN A 242 7.01 -7.01 26.21
N ARG A 243 6.07 -6.50 27.01
CA ARG A 243 5.90 -6.88 28.42
C ARG A 243 5.68 -8.39 28.57
N MET A 244 4.78 -8.97 27.77
CA MET A 244 4.48 -10.41 27.80
C MET A 244 5.68 -11.26 27.41
N THR A 245 6.42 -10.85 26.39
CA THR A 245 7.63 -11.54 25.92
C THR A 245 8.71 -11.55 26.99
N GLU A 246 8.88 -10.44 27.73
CA GLU A 246 9.80 -10.34 28.86
C GLU A 246 9.37 -11.30 29.99
N ALA A 247 8.09 -11.28 30.39
CA ALA A 247 7.55 -12.15 31.43
C ALA A 247 7.72 -13.64 31.11
N VAL A 248 7.48 -14.04 29.85
CA VAL A 248 7.69 -15.43 29.41
C VAL A 248 9.17 -15.80 29.38
N ARG A 249 10.07 -14.85 29.04
CA ARG A 249 11.51 -15.07 29.06
C ARG A 249 12.02 -15.28 30.50
N GLU A 250 11.55 -14.48 31.45
CA GLU A 250 11.84 -14.67 32.88
C GLU A 250 11.31 -16.01 33.41
N ALA A 251 10.07 -16.37 33.06
CA ALA A 251 9.50 -17.67 33.40
C ALA A 251 10.31 -18.84 32.81
N LEU A 252 10.84 -18.68 31.59
CA LEU A 252 11.69 -19.69 30.94
C LEU A 252 13.03 -19.88 31.66
N GLN A 253 13.62 -18.80 32.19
CA GLN A 253 14.85 -18.87 32.98
C GLN A 253 14.63 -19.56 34.32
N SER A 254 13.49 -19.28 34.96
CA SER A 254 13.14 -19.83 36.27
C SER A 254 12.57 -21.26 36.22
N ALA A 255 12.14 -21.74 35.06
CA ALA A 255 11.57 -23.08 34.93
C ALA A 255 12.66 -24.16 35.07
N GLU A 256 12.44 -25.14 35.95
CA GLU A 256 13.33 -26.31 36.12
C GLU A 256 12.84 -27.54 35.34
N ASP A 257 11.51 -27.69 35.20
CA ASP A 257 10.89 -28.82 34.49
C ASP A 257 11.11 -28.73 32.97
N ALA A 258 11.46 -29.87 32.37
CA ALA A 258 11.73 -30.00 30.95
C ALA A 258 10.48 -29.76 30.09
N LYS A 259 9.30 -30.20 30.53
CA LYS A 259 8.04 -29.98 29.80
C LYS A 259 7.64 -28.52 29.86
N ALA A 260 7.66 -27.90 31.04
CA ALA A 260 7.41 -26.48 31.22
C ALA A 260 8.34 -25.61 30.34
N ARG A 261 9.64 -25.90 30.31
CA ARG A 261 10.60 -25.21 29.42
C ARG A 261 10.24 -25.35 27.94
N GLN A 262 9.82 -26.53 27.50
CA GLN A 262 9.43 -26.77 26.11
C GLN A 262 8.20 -25.94 25.73
N ASP A 263 7.19 -25.89 26.59
CA ASP A 263 5.95 -25.17 26.33
C ASP A 263 6.16 -23.64 26.39
N LEU A 264 6.97 -23.15 27.34
CA LEU A 264 7.42 -21.76 27.40
C LEU A 264 8.22 -21.34 26.16
N SER A 265 9.11 -22.21 25.67
CA SER A 265 9.88 -21.94 24.44
C SER A 265 8.96 -21.83 23.21
N LYS A 266 7.96 -22.71 23.08
CA LYS A 266 6.95 -22.62 22.01
C LYS A 266 6.08 -21.38 22.14
N LEU A 267 5.70 -21.01 23.37
CA LEU A 267 4.92 -19.81 23.65
C LEU A 267 5.71 -18.56 23.23
N LEU A 268 6.96 -18.45 23.68
CA LEU A 268 7.85 -17.35 23.31
C LEU A 268 7.99 -17.21 21.79
N LYS A 269 8.23 -18.32 21.08
CA LYS A 269 8.31 -18.33 19.61
C LYS A 269 7.00 -17.87 18.95
N THR A 270 5.86 -18.24 19.52
CA THR A 270 4.54 -17.86 18.99
C THR A 270 4.28 -16.36 19.19
N LEU A 271 4.62 -15.81 20.36
CA LEU A 271 4.52 -14.38 20.67
C LEU A 271 5.45 -13.55 19.78
N GLN A 272 6.70 -13.97 19.61
CA GLN A 272 7.63 -13.30 18.69
C GLN A 272 7.12 -13.31 17.24
N GLY A 273 6.55 -14.44 16.79
CA GLY A 273 5.93 -14.53 15.48
C GLY A 273 4.75 -13.56 15.31
N ALA A 274 3.90 -13.41 16.33
CA ALA A 274 2.81 -12.44 16.32
C ALA A 274 3.32 -11.00 16.29
N SER A 275 4.36 -10.69 17.07
CA SER A 275 5.02 -9.37 17.09
C SER A 275 5.58 -8.99 15.71
N VAL A 276 6.23 -9.93 15.02
CA VAL A 276 6.72 -9.70 13.64
C VAL A 276 5.57 -9.42 12.67
N ILE A 277 4.43 -10.11 12.79
CA ILE A 277 3.25 -9.86 11.94
C ILE A 277 2.74 -8.42 12.17
N ARG A 278 2.63 -8.00 13.44
CA ARG A 278 2.21 -6.65 13.82
C ARG A 278 3.18 -5.57 13.34
N ALA A 279 4.49 -5.76 13.51
CA ALA A 279 5.51 -4.83 13.02
C ALA A 279 5.44 -4.66 11.49
N ASN A 280 5.23 -5.75 10.76
CA ASN A 280 5.03 -5.68 9.31
C ASN A 280 3.73 -4.95 8.93
N LEU A 281 2.65 -5.10 9.71
CA LEU A 281 1.42 -4.33 9.50
C LEU A 281 1.66 -2.83 9.70
N VAL A 282 2.41 -2.42 10.74
CA VAL A 282 2.79 -1.00 10.94
C VAL A 282 3.57 -0.47 9.72
N SER A 283 4.50 -1.26 9.20
CA SER A 283 5.25 -0.92 7.99
C SER A 283 4.33 -0.79 6.77
N ASP A 284 3.43 -1.76 6.55
CA ASP A 284 2.44 -1.73 5.46
C ASP A 284 1.56 -0.46 5.55
N ILE A 285 1.10 -0.08 6.75
CA ILE A 285 0.28 1.12 7.01
C ILE A 285 1.08 2.41 6.75
N THR A 286 2.33 2.45 7.18
CA THR A 286 3.18 3.66 7.08
C THR A 286 3.53 3.98 5.62
N VAL A 287 3.78 2.96 4.80
CA VAL A 287 4.09 3.11 3.37
C VAL A 287 2.83 3.31 2.51
N ALA A 288 1.65 3.06 3.08
CA ALA A 288 0.39 3.06 2.34
C ALA A 288 0.04 4.40 1.64
N PRO A 289 0.22 5.58 2.27
CA PRO A 289 -0.06 6.86 1.62
C PRO A 289 0.78 7.09 0.36
N ASP A 290 2.08 6.81 0.42
CA ASP A 290 2.99 7.00 -0.72
C ASP A 290 2.64 6.07 -1.88
N ARG A 291 2.29 4.81 -1.57
CA ARG A 291 1.80 3.86 -2.58
C ARG A 291 0.49 4.30 -3.21
N PHE A 292 -0.42 4.86 -2.42
CA PHE A 292 -1.67 5.39 -2.95
C PHE A 292 -1.41 6.60 -3.87
N LEU A 293 -0.53 7.52 -3.48
CA LEU A 293 -0.14 8.66 -4.33
C LEU A 293 0.50 8.20 -5.65
N LEU A 294 1.34 7.17 -5.62
CA LEU A 294 1.91 6.57 -6.82
C LEU A 294 0.82 5.95 -7.72
N ALA A 295 -0.15 5.25 -7.14
CA ALA A 295 -1.29 4.69 -7.88
C ALA A 295 -2.18 5.80 -8.48
N GLN A 296 -2.43 6.88 -7.74
CA GLN A 296 -3.19 8.03 -8.21
C GLN A 296 -2.47 8.75 -9.36
N ARG A 297 -1.14 8.91 -9.30
CA ARG A 297 -0.34 9.45 -10.42
C ARG A 297 -0.51 8.65 -11.71
N ALA A 298 -0.73 7.33 -11.61
CA ALA A 298 -0.98 6.50 -12.78
C ALA A 298 -2.32 6.82 -13.48
N LEU A 299 -3.31 7.37 -12.77
CA LEU A 299 -4.58 7.83 -13.37
C LEU A 299 -4.40 9.05 -14.27
N PHE A 300 -3.46 9.94 -13.92
CA PHE A 300 -3.16 11.14 -14.69
C PHE A 300 -2.22 10.87 -15.88
N ARG A 301 -1.71 9.63 -16.02
CA ARG A 301 -1.02 9.26 -17.26
C ARG A 301 -2.07 9.14 -18.36
N ALA A 302 -1.85 9.84 -19.47
CA ALA A 302 -2.65 9.65 -20.68
C ALA A 302 -2.66 8.15 -20.99
N ARG A 303 -3.84 7.51 -20.88
CA ARG A 303 -3.99 6.11 -21.27
C ARG A 303 -3.63 6.07 -22.76
N ARG A 304 -2.57 5.33 -23.11
CA ARG A 304 -2.33 4.99 -24.50
C ARG A 304 -3.60 4.27 -24.96
N PRO A 305 -4.36 4.76 -25.95
CA PRO A 305 -5.37 3.92 -26.57
C PRO A 305 -4.62 2.70 -27.10
N SER A 306 -4.72 1.58 -26.38
CA SER A 306 -4.17 0.33 -26.83
C SER A 306 -5.13 -0.23 -27.85
N GLY A 307 -4.60 -0.60 -29.00
CA GLY A 307 -5.25 -1.52 -29.91
C GLY A 307 -5.65 -0.86 -31.21
N LEU A 308 -5.09 -1.41 -32.27
CA LEU A 308 -5.72 -1.50 -33.58
C LEU A 308 -7.24 -1.76 -33.43
N PRO A 309 -8.09 -1.27 -34.33
CA PRO A 309 -9.47 -1.74 -34.40
C PRO A 309 -9.48 -3.28 -34.48
N ASP A 310 -10.50 -3.92 -33.90
CA ASP A 310 -10.65 -5.37 -33.94
C ASP A 310 -10.65 -5.88 -35.39
N LEU A 311 -9.53 -6.49 -35.80
CA LEU A 311 -9.28 -6.88 -37.18
C LEU A 311 -10.18 -8.05 -37.57
N GLU A 312 -10.38 -9.01 -36.68
CA GLU A 312 -11.07 -10.26 -36.97
C GLU A 312 -12.59 -10.08 -36.89
N ALA A 313 -13.09 -9.35 -35.90
CA ALA A 313 -14.53 -9.22 -35.70
C ALA A 313 -15.16 -8.05 -36.48
N ARG A 314 -14.39 -7.01 -36.82
CA ARG A 314 -14.92 -5.82 -37.53
C ARG A 314 -14.31 -5.61 -38.90
N LEU A 315 -12.99 -5.61 -39.04
CA LEU A 315 -12.37 -5.10 -40.27
C LEU A 315 -12.32 -6.14 -41.41
N LEU A 316 -11.83 -7.35 -41.13
CA LEU A 316 -11.68 -8.42 -42.12
C LEU A 316 -13.01 -8.90 -42.70
N PRO A 317 -14.11 -9.07 -41.92
CA PRO A 317 -15.39 -9.51 -42.48
C PRO A 317 -15.98 -8.51 -43.47
N ASP A 318 -15.75 -7.20 -43.28
CA ASP A 318 -16.23 -6.16 -44.20
C ASP A 318 -15.33 -6.03 -45.42
N LEU A 319 -14.01 -6.20 -45.28
CA LEU A 319 -13.08 -6.26 -46.41
C LEU A 319 -13.34 -7.47 -47.32
N LEU A 320 -13.64 -8.64 -46.74
CA LEU A 320 -13.92 -9.87 -47.49
C LEU A 320 -15.24 -9.81 -48.29
N LYS A 321 -16.11 -8.82 -48.04
CA LYS A 321 -17.33 -8.58 -48.84
C LYS A 321 -17.06 -7.77 -50.11
N LEU A 322 -15.88 -7.14 -50.23
CA LEU A 322 -15.51 -6.35 -51.40
C LEU A 322 -14.96 -7.26 -52.50
N GLY A 323 -15.17 -6.86 -53.77
CA GLY A 323 -14.60 -7.56 -54.91
C GLY A 323 -13.08 -7.46 -54.95
N SER A 324 -12.41 -8.47 -55.49
CA SER A 324 -10.93 -8.54 -55.54
C SER A 324 -10.28 -7.38 -56.28
N GLU A 325 -10.95 -6.81 -57.30
CA GLU A 325 -10.45 -5.64 -58.04
C GLU A 325 -10.42 -4.38 -57.17
N VAL A 326 -11.49 -4.14 -56.40
CA VAL A 326 -11.60 -2.97 -55.49
C VAL A 326 -10.59 -3.06 -54.35
N LEU A 327 -10.36 -4.28 -53.83
CA LEU A 327 -9.36 -4.53 -52.80
C LEU A 327 -7.94 -4.29 -53.32
N ALA A 328 -7.64 -4.69 -54.55
CA ALA A 328 -6.32 -4.48 -55.16
C ALA A 328 -6.05 -2.99 -55.42
N GLU A 329 -7.05 -2.24 -55.90
CA GLU A 329 -6.93 -0.81 -56.17
C GLU A 329 -6.73 0.04 -54.90
N HIS A 330 -7.29 -0.40 -53.77
CA HIS A 330 -7.24 0.36 -52.51
C HIS A 330 -6.43 -0.30 -51.40
N ALA A 331 -5.62 -1.32 -51.72
CA ALA A 331 -4.83 -2.08 -50.75
C ALA A 331 -3.93 -1.18 -49.88
N ASP A 332 -3.19 -0.26 -50.49
CA ASP A 332 -2.26 0.62 -49.76
C ASP A 332 -2.97 1.58 -48.79
N HIS A 333 -4.17 2.06 -49.17
CA HIS A 333 -4.99 2.91 -48.31
C HIS A 333 -5.58 2.12 -47.13
N ALA A 334 -6.04 0.89 -47.38
CA ALA A 334 -6.52 0.00 -46.32
C ALA A 334 -5.40 -0.39 -45.35
N ILE A 335 -4.20 -0.69 -45.88
CA ILE A 335 -3.00 -1.03 -45.08
C ILE A 335 -2.56 0.14 -44.21
N SER A 336 -2.64 1.38 -44.69
CA SER A 336 -2.34 2.57 -43.88
C SER A 336 -3.28 2.71 -42.66
N GLY A 337 -4.56 2.35 -42.81
CA GLY A 337 -5.55 2.32 -41.73
C GLY A 337 -5.37 1.16 -40.73
N LEU A 338 -4.57 0.14 -41.08
CA LEU A 338 -4.20 -0.98 -40.20
C LEU A 338 -3.04 -0.66 -39.25
N TYR A 339 -2.40 0.51 -39.36
CA TYR A 339 -1.38 0.94 -38.41
C TYR A 339 -2.00 1.81 -37.31
N PRO A 340 -1.59 1.65 -36.04
CA PRO A 340 -2.10 2.52 -34.99
C PRO A 340 -1.60 3.94 -35.22
N ALA A 341 -2.45 4.93 -34.95
CA ALA A 341 -2.03 6.32 -34.97
C ALA A 341 -0.79 6.52 -34.08
N LYS A 342 0.34 6.86 -34.69
CA LYS A 342 1.59 7.11 -33.96
C LYS A 342 1.51 8.50 -33.35
N TRP A 343 1.18 8.57 -32.07
CA TRP A 343 1.23 9.82 -31.32
C TRP A 343 2.64 10.41 -31.40
N PRO A 344 2.79 11.72 -31.71
CA PRO A 344 4.09 12.37 -31.63
C PRO A 344 4.62 12.19 -30.20
N LYS A 345 5.93 11.91 -30.07
CA LYS A 345 6.55 11.79 -28.74
C LYS A 345 6.54 13.17 -28.08
N VAL A 346 5.52 13.44 -27.28
CA VAL A 346 5.47 14.64 -26.44
C VAL A 346 6.38 14.36 -25.24
N TYR A 347 7.48 15.09 -25.14
CA TYR A 347 8.34 15.00 -23.95
C TYR A 347 7.58 15.58 -22.75
N GLY A 348 7.54 14.83 -21.65
CA GLY A 348 6.97 15.36 -20.41
C GLY A 348 7.83 16.52 -19.90
N LEU A 349 7.21 17.63 -19.51
CA LEU A 349 7.91 18.82 -18.99
C LEU A 349 8.91 18.47 -17.88
N ASN A 350 8.57 17.56 -16.97
CA ASN A 350 9.50 17.12 -15.92
C ASN A 350 10.70 16.32 -16.47
N SER A 351 10.50 15.55 -17.54
CA SER A 351 11.59 14.84 -18.22
C SER A 351 12.49 15.82 -19.00
N VAL A 352 11.89 16.86 -19.59
CA VAL A 352 12.63 17.94 -20.25
C VAL A 352 13.41 18.76 -19.23
N PHE A 353 12.81 19.13 -18.09
CA PHE A 353 13.51 19.80 -17.00
C PHE A 353 14.63 18.92 -16.45
N GLY A 354 14.38 17.61 -16.27
CA GLY A 354 15.41 16.64 -15.92
C GLY A 354 16.57 16.69 -16.90
N LEU A 355 16.32 16.58 -18.20
CA LEU A 355 17.34 16.62 -19.26
C LEU A 355 18.05 17.98 -19.40
N LEU A 356 17.36 19.09 -19.15
CA LEU A 356 17.94 20.44 -19.22
C LEU A 356 18.79 20.77 -17.98
N LEU A 357 18.42 20.19 -16.83
CA LEU A 357 19.15 20.33 -15.57
C LEU A 357 20.20 19.25 -15.37
N GLU A 358 20.13 18.16 -16.13
CA GLU A 358 21.20 17.18 -16.23
C GLU A 358 22.40 17.94 -16.76
N ARG A 359 23.40 18.14 -15.88
CA ARG A 359 24.70 18.67 -16.30
C ARG A 359 25.14 17.74 -17.42
N ARG A 360 25.13 18.25 -18.67
CA ARG A 360 25.68 17.52 -19.82
C ARG A 360 26.96 16.90 -19.30
N ALA A 361 27.05 15.57 -19.37
CA ALA A 361 28.34 14.93 -19.24
C ALA A 361 29.26 15.75 -20.14
N GLU A 362 30.38 16.25 -19.61
CA GLU A 362 31.46 16.73 -20.46
C GLU A 362 31.56 15.70 -21.56
N ALA A 363 31.37 16.16 -22.81
CA ALA A 363 31.36 15.26 -23.95
C ALA A 363 32.55 14.36 -23.71
N VAL A 364 32.30 13.07 -23.52
CA VAL A 364 33.39 12.10 -23.43
C VAL A 364 34.13 12.37 -24.72
N GLU A 365 35.32 12.97 -24.60
CA GLU A 365 36.17 13.09 -25.77
C GLU A 365 36.19 11.67 -26.31
N PRO A 366 35.69 11.45 -27.54
CA PRO A 366 35.59 10.11 -28.09
C PRO A 366 36.94 9.49 -27.83
N ASP A 367 36.94 8.35 -27.12
CA ASP A 367 38.15 7.66 -26.71
C ASP A 367 38.95 7.51 -27.99
N GLY A 368 39.96 8.38 -28.11
CA GLY A 368 40.71 8.48 -29.32
C GLY A 368 41.49 7.20 -29.38
N GLU A 369 41.03 6.25 -30.19
CA GLU A 369 42.00 5.69 -31.13
C GLU A 369 42.79 6.90 -31.63
N GLU A 370 44.09 6.92 -31.38
CA GLU A 370 45.01 7.95 -31.87
C GLU A 370 44.88 7.99 -33.40
N GLY A 371 43.83 8.62 -33.89
CA GLY A 371 43.65 9.00 -35.26
C GLY A 371 44.77 9.98 -35.50
N GLU A 372 45.58 9.68 -36.51
CA GLU A 372 46.65 10.56 -36.96
C GLU A 372 46.09 11.99 -37.04
N ILE A 373 46.76 12.93 -36.36
CA ILE A 373 46.40 14.34 -36.43
C ILE A 373 46.63 14.77 -37.88
N GLU A 374 45.59 14.68 -38.70
CA GLU A 374 45.63 15.23 -40.04
C GLU A 374 45.77 16.76 -39.92
N PRO A 375 46.77 17.38 -40.56
CA PRO A 375 46.90 18.82 -40.57
C PRO A 375 45.59 19.43 -41.07
N PHE A 376 45.03 20.38 -40.33
CA PHE A 376 43.84 21.12 -40.77
C PHE A 376 44.10 21.69 -42.16
N VAL A 377 43.44 21.13 -43.18
CA VAL A 377 43.44 21.67 -44.52
C VAL A 377 42.34 22.73 -44.55
N PRO A 378 42.67 24.03 -44.51
CA PRO A 378 41.64 25.05 -44.65
C PRO A 378 40.90 24.83 -45.97
N PRO A 379 39.57 25.03 -45.99
CA PRO A 379 38.82 24.97 -47.24
C PRO A 379 39.45 25.92 -48.27
N PRO A 380 39.48 25.55 -49.56
CA PRO A 380 40.10 26.38 -50.58
C PRO A 380 39.45 27.76 -50.59
N GLU A 381 40.28 28.81 -50.58
CA GLU A 381 39.81 30.19 -50.64
C GLU A 381 38.97 30.38 -51.92
N GLN A 382 37.70 30.76 -51.77
CA GLN A 382 36.77 30.89 -52.89
C GLN A 382 37.13 32.05 -53.83
N PHE A 383 37.96 32.99 -53.38
CA PHE A 383 38.38 34.18 -54.13
C PHE A 383 39.88 34.37 -53.96
N SER A 384 40.60 34.62 -55.06
CA SER A 384 42.03 34.90 -54.99
C SER A 384 42.29 36.28 -54.37
N PRO A 385 43.42 36.48 -53.66
CA PRO A 385 43.78 37.79 -53.09
C PRO A 385 43.85 38.92 -54.14
N ALA A 386 44.25 38.59 -55.37
CA ALA A 386 44.27 39.54 -56.49
C ALA A 386 42.86 40.03 -56.85
N LEU A 387 41.89 39.11 -56.92
CA LEU A 387 40.49 39.44 -57.23
C LEU A 387 39.86 40.28 -56.10
N ILE A 388 40.14 39.96 -54.84
CA ILE A 388 39.67 40.74 -53.69
C ILE A 388 40.21 42.18 -53.76
N SER A 389 41.50 42.36 -54.05
CA SER A 389 42.11 43.68 -54.18
C SER A 389 41.54 44.49 -55.36
N GLU A 390 41.28 43.82 -56.48
CA GLU A 390 40.69 44.46 -57.67
C GLU A 390 39.26 44.94 -57.41
N VAL A 391 38.43 44.10 -56.78
CA VAL A 391 37.06 44.47 -56.38
C VAL A 391 37.07 45.59 -55.35
N GLN A 392 37.97 45.55 -54.37
CA GLN A 392 38.10 46.60 -53.36
C GLN A 392 38.47 47.94 -54.01
N ALA A 393 39.46 47.95 -54.90
CA ALA A 393 39.88 49.16 -55.62
C ALA A 393 38.75 49.73 -56.49
N TRP A 394 37.97 48.86 -57.14
CA TRP A 394 36.80 49.26 -57.92
C TRP A 394 35.73 49.90 -57.04
N VAL A 395 35.35 49.27 -55.92
CA VAL A 395 34.34 49.79 -54.98
C VAL A 395 34.79 51.13 -54.38
N THR A 396 36.06 51.26 -53.96
CA THR A 396 36.61 52.51 -53.44
C THR A 396 36.53 53.64 -54.46
N ARG A 397 36.83 53.37 -55.73
CA ARG A 397 36.70 54.36 -56.81
C ARG A 397 35.25 54.80 -56.98
N LYS A 398 34.30 53.86 -56.97
CA LYS A 398 32.86 54.18 -57.09
C LYS A 398 32.32 54.96 -55.91
N PHE A 399 32.76 54.67 -54.70
CA PHE A 399 32.42 55.49 -53.52
C PHE A 399 32.97 56.92 -53.62
N ALA A 400 34.17 57.10 -54.18
CA ALA A 400 34.72 58.44 -54.42
C ALA A 400 33.98 59.22 -55.52
N GLU A 401 33.43 58.54 -56.53
CA GLU A 401 32.72 59.17 -57.67
C GLU A 401 31.25 59.51 -57.35
N ALA A 402 30.53 58.61 -56.68
CA ALA A 402 29.07 58.69 -56.60
C ALA A 402 28.53 59.04 -55.19
N GLY A 403 29.40 59.12 -54.17
CA GLY A 403 29.06 59.58 -52.81
C GLY A 403 28.13 58.63 -52.06
N THR A 404 26.84 58.56 -52.43
CA THR A 404 25.87 57.62 -51.85
C THR A 404 25.44 56.59 -52.89
N CYS A 405 25.66 55.30 -52.60
CA CYS A 405 25.34 54.19 -53.51
C CYS A 405 24.58 53.08 -52.79
N SER A 406 23.62 52.45 -53.47
CA SER A 406 23.03 51.19 -53.02
C SER A 406 23.77 49.99 -53.60
N LEU A 407 23.74 48.85 -52.91
CA LEU A 407 24.33 47.58 -53.36
C LEU A 407 23.75 47.16 -54.72
N ASP A 408 22.45 47.33 -54.92
CA ASP A 408 21.80 47.05 -56.22
C ASP A 408 22.30 47.98 -57.34
N ALA A 409 22.52 49.27 -57.05
CA ALA A 409 23.11 50.19 -58.02
C ALA A 409 24.56 49.85 -58.36
N LEU A 410 25.37 49.45 -57.36
CA LEU A 410 26.75 49.02 -57.57
C LEU A 410 26.82 47.73 -58.39
N LEU A 411 25.89 46.79 -58.17
CA LEU A 411 25.80 45.58 -58.98
C LEU A 411 25.39 45.89 -60.43
N ALA A 412 24.43 46.78 -60.63
CA ALA A 412 24.07 47.23 -61.98
C ALA A 412 25.26 47.91 -62.70
N MET A 413 26.03 48.73 -61.99
CA MET A 413 27.25 49.35 -62.53
C MET A 413 28.32 48.30 -62.87
N ALA A 414 28.51 47.30 -62.00
CA ALA A 414 29.43 46.20 -62.23
C ALA A 414 29.04 45.36 -63.47
N GLU A 415 27.75 45.11 -63.68
CA GLU A 415 27.23 44.45 -64.88
C GLU A 415 27.50 45.29 -66.14
N THR A 416 27.27 46.61 -66.09
CA THR A 416 27.51 47.50 -67.25
C THR A 416 28.99 47.67 -67.60
N GLU A 417 29.88 47.60 -66.61
CA GLU A 417 31.33 47.70 -66.80
C GLU A 417 31.98 46.34 -67.12
N GLY A 418 31.17 45.27 -67.22
CA GLY A 418 31.60 43.95 -67.68
C GLY A 418 32.36 43.13 -66.64
N LEU A 419 32.15 43.38 -65.34
CA LEU A 419 32.78 42.57 -64.28
C LEU A 419 32.24 41.13 -64.34
N ASP A 420 33.15 40.15 -64.24
CA ASP A 420 32.80 38.74 -64.25
C ASP A 420 31.99 38.33 -63.01
N ARG A 421 31.23 37.23 -63.11
CA ARG A 421 30.36 36.70 -62.05
C ARG A 421 31.13 36.47 -60.74
N ALA A 422 32.38 36.04 -60.80
CA ALA A 422 33.21 35.85 -59.61
C ALA A 422 33.50 37.18 -58.87
N MET A 423 33.75 38.26 -59.63
CA MET A 423 33.97 39.61 -59.07
C MET A 423 32.68 40.18 -58.48
N GLN A 424 31.53 39.95 -59.12
CA GLN A 424 30.23 40.36 -58.61
C GLN A 424 29.88 39.64 -57.29
N ARG A 425 30.15 38.32 -57.17
CA ARG A 425 29.96 37.58 -55.91
C ARG A 425 30.88 38.08 -54.80
N CYS A 426 32.14 38.37 -55.12
CA CYS A 426 33.10 38.92 -54.19
C CYS A 426 32.67 40.30 -53.70
N LEU A 427 32.15 41.16 -54.59
CA LEU A 427 31.62 42.48 -54.28
C LEU A 427 30.46 42.42 -53.28
N VAL A 428 29.50 41.52 -53.50
CA VAL A 428 28.37 41.32 -52.56
C VAL A 428 28.88 40.93 -51.18
N LEU A 429 29.74 39.90 -51.10
CA LEU A 429 30.26 39.42 -49.83
C LEU A 429 31.07 40.51 -49.11
N MET A 430 31.89 41.26 -49.83
CA MET A 430 32.69 42.37 -49.29
C MET A 430 31.80 43.47 -48.69
N LEU A 431 30.74 43.86 -49.41
CA LEU A 431 29.80 44.88 -48.95
C LEU A 431 28.96 44.39 -47.75
N PHE A 432 28.56 43.11 -47.72
CA PHE A 432 27.88 42.53 -46.56
C PHE A 432 28.77 42.45 -45.31
N ARG A 433 30.05 42.10 -45.44
CA ARG A 433 30.99 42.15 -44.31
C ARG A 433 31.14 43.57 -43.76
N SER A 434 31.05 44.57 -44.65
CA SER A 434 31.15 45.97 -44.26
C SER A 434 29.92 46.55 -43.55
N TYR A 435 28.82 45.78 -43.41
CA TYR A 435 27.63 46.17 -42.66
C TYR A 435 27.87 46.29 -41.14
N SER A 436 28.71 45.42 -40.58
CA SER A 436 29.10 45.51 -39.17
C SER A 436 30.22 46.53 -38.99
N GLN A 437 30.02 47.57 -38.18
CA GLN A 437 31.01 48.63 -37.93
C GLN A 437 32.37 48.11 -37.42
N ALA A 438 32.41 46.92 -36.81
CA ALA A 438 33.64 46.29 -36.33
C ALA A 438 34.48 45.62 -37.43
N GLU A 439 33.89 45.33 -38.60
CA GLU A 439 34.53 44.64 -39.73
C GLU A 439 34.49 45.47 -41.03
N THR A 440 34.16 46.76 -40.94
CA THR A 440 34.01 47.64 -42.11
C THR A 440 35.34 47.91 -42.81
N LEU A 441 35.46 47.43 -44.06
CA LEU A 441 36.60 47.69 -44.95
C LEU A 441 36.62 49.13 -45.51
N PHE A 442 35.52 49.88 -45.35
CA PHE A 442 35.33 51.24 -45.86
C PHE A 442 34.99 52.21 -44.72
N PRO A 443 35.98 52.62 -43.89
CA PRO A 443 35.74 53.42 -42.68
C PRO A 443 35.18 54.82 -42.94
N SER A 444 35.18 55.29 -44.19
CA SER A 444 34.60 56.56 -44.62
C SER A 444 33.11 56.47 -44.99
N MET A 445 32.51 55.27 -44.95
CA MET A 445 31.13 55.02 -45.38
C MET A 445 30.32 54.37 -44.25
N ARG A 446 29.06 54.78 -44.11
CA ARG A 446 28.07 54.16 -43.23
C ARG A 446 27.14 53.29 -44.06
N ALA A 447 26.95 52.04 -43.65
CA ALA A 447 26.05 51.09 -44.29
C ALA A 447 24.72 50.97 -43.53
N GLU A 448 23.60 51.10 -44.22
CA GLU A 448 22.25 50.87 -43.68
C GLU A 448 21.46 49.94 -44.61
N ALA A 449 20.56 49.14 -44.05
CA ALA A 449 19.71 48.27 -44.86
C ALA A 449 18.52 49.09 -45.41
N ASP A 450 18.38 49.16 -46.73
CA ASP A 450 17.37 49.95 -47.44
C ASP A 450 16.71 49.09 -48.54
N GLY A 451 15.76 48.25 -48.11
CA GLY A 451 14.98 47.37 -48.99
C GLY A 451 15.62 46.00 -49.27
N ARG A 452 15.16 45.35 -50.34
CA ARG A 452 15.66 44.04 -50.83
C ARG A 452 16.05 44.15 -52.30
N PHE A 453 17.05 43.38 -52.69
CA PHE A 453 17.43 43.20 -54.10
C PHE A 453 17.41 41.71 -54.47
N GLU A 454 17.13 41.43 -55.73
CA GLU A 454 17.13 40.09 -56.32
C GLU A 454 17.82 40.17 -57.69
N ARG A 455 18.99 39.54 -57.80
CA ARG A 455 19.81 39.46 -59.01
C ARG A 455 20.29 38.01 -59.20
N ASP A 456 20.69 37.65 -60.42
CA ASP A 456 21.17 36.29 -60.77
C ASP A 456 22.35 35.83 -59.89
N VAL A 457 23.13 36.78 -59.37
CA VAL A 457 24.35 36.50 -58.58
C VAL A 457 24.10 36.41 -57.08
N ALA A 458 23.11 37.15 -56.54
CA ALA A 458 22.77 37.17 -55.13
C ALA A 458 21.39 37.77 -54.88
N GLN A 459 20.76 37.39 -53.77
CA GLN A 459 19.53 37.98 -53.25
C GLN A 459 19.69 38.31 -51.76
N GLY A 460 19.13 39.42 -51.29
CA GLY A 460 19.26 39.81 -49.90
C GLY A 460 18.80 41.23 -49.59
N SER A 461 19.17 41.70 -48.40
CA SER A 461 18.96 43.10 -48.00
C SER A 461 19.81 44.02 -48.86
N ASN A 462 19.21 45.04 -49.45
CA ASN A 462 19.93 46.02 -50.24
C ASN A 462 20.61 47.00 -49.26
N LEU A 463 21.95 47.07 -49.30
CA LEU A 463 22.72 47.93 -48.42
C LEU A 463 22.94 49.30 -49.08
N ARG A 464 22.55 50.37 -48.40
CA ARG A 464 22.83 51.74 -48.80
C ARG A 464 24.06 52.23 -48.06
N PHE A 465 25.05 52.68 -48.81
CA PHE A 465 26.30 53.25 -48.31
C PHE A 465 26.26 54.76 -48.50
N SER A 466 26.35 55.52 -47.41
CA SER A 466 26.47 56.99 -47.42
C SER A 466 27.82 57.41 -46.84
N PRO A 467 28.41 58.54 -47.27
CA PRO A 467 29.61 59.07 -46.66
C PRO A 467 29.35 59.39 -45.18
N LEU A 468 30.30 59.07 -44.32
CA LEU A 468 30.31 59.62 -42.98
C LEU A 468 30.67 61.10 -43.12
N ASP A 469 29.71 62.00 -42.88
CA ASP A 469 29.96 63.44 -42.82
C ASP A 469 31.05 63.73 -41.78
N GLY A 470 32.30 63.82 -42.25
CA GLY A 470 33.40 64.32 -41.46
C GLY A 470 33.56 65.79 -41.78
N THR A 471 33.31 66.64 -40.78
CA THR A 471 34.02 67.91 -40.56
C THR A 471 34.83 68.39 -41.77
N SER A 472 34.25 69.38 -42.48
CA SER A 472 35.03 70.39 -43.18
C SER A 472 36.21 70.84 -42.31
N SER A 473 37.35 71.03 -42.97
CA SER A 473 38.56 71.77 -42.58
C SER A 473 38.55 72.54 -41.25
#